data_AF-A0A955CI49-F1
#
_entry.id   AF-A0A955CI49-F1
#
_cell.length_a   1.000
_cell.length_b   1.000
_cell.length_c   1.000
_cell.angle_alpha   90.00
_cell.angle_beta   90.00
_cell.angle_gamma   90.00
#
_symmetry.space_group_name_H-M   'P 1'
#
loop_
_entity.id
_entity.type
_entity.pdbx_description
1 polymer ?
#
loop_
_entity_poly.entity_id
_entity_poly.type
_entity_poly.pdbx_seq_one_letter_code
_entity_poly.pdbx_strand_id
1 'polypeptide(L)'
;MPTTVPLVSEGTDPTPLARAAIVDPCFWTPALPALYEVNVELTYPGRSPVTVHRLAGIRTLVVKNKSLLLAGQRVVLRGGVPPLCTPEEADISMSPEVRDTWRGQHLAMWFPEPADSICQWASQQGIWIVANLTSAGVVDLEGVTRRLLQWPAVAMVVLTSDQLNRLGRSRPPYGLLAVLVNDDRPDVGADQADVILLDVDRCTDSISFAIHCPLPVVAWRSSQSFRDPVAVRRACEELQGELAPDVDLAGYLVS
;
A
#
# COMPACT_ATOMS: atom_id res chain seq x y z
N MET A 1 -12.62 27.56 -3.82
CA MET A 1 -11.90 27.72 -5.10
C MET A 1 -10.81 26.66 -5.15
N PRO A 2 -10.58 25.99 -6.29
CA PRO A 2 -9.45 25.08 -6.42
C PRO A 2 -8.13 25.86 -6.25
N THR A 3 -7.20 25.32 -5.48
CA THR A 3 -5.87 25.93 -5.31
C THR A 3 -4.99 25.45 -6.46
N THR A 4 -4.49 26.39 -7.26
CA THR A 4 -3.55 26.09 -8.35
C THR A 4 -2.13 26.35 -7.87
N VAL A 5 -1.26 25.35 -7.95
CA VAL A 5 0.17 25.47 -7.63
C VAL A 5 0.97 25.19 -8.90
N PRO A 6 1.84 26.12 -9.36
CA PRO A 6 2.62 25.92 -10.57
C PRO A 6 3.72 24.88 -10.33
N LEU A 7 3.94 24.02 -11.32
CA LEU A 7 5.14 23.17 -11.40
C LEU A 7 6.32 24.04 -11.86
N VAL A 8 7.44 23.94 -11.15
CA VAL A 8 8.71 24.58 -11.48
C VAL A 8 9.60 23.54 -12.12
N SER A 9 10.10 23.80 -13.33
CA SER A 9 11.03 22.90 -14.02
C SER A 9 12.36 22.79 -13.29
N GLU A 10 12.91 21.59 -13.20
CA GLU A 10 14.21 21.32 -12.58
C GLU A 10 15.37 21.33 -13.62
N GLY A 11 15.08 21.50 -14.92
CA GLY A 11 16.08 21.51 -16.00
C GLY A 11 15.94 20.33 -16.97
N THR A 12 16.94 20.12 -17.83
CA THR A 12 16.90 19.15 -18.94
C THR A 12 17.31 17.72 -18.59
N ASP A 13 18.01 17.51 -17.47
CA ASP A 13 18.55 16.21 -17.05
C ASP A 13 18.09 15.63 -15.69
N PRO A 14 17.41 16.36 -14.77
CA PRO A 14 17.01 15.72 -13.52
C PRO A 14 15.72 14.91 -13.70
N THR A 15 15.73 13.70 -13.12
CA THR A 15 14.52 13.05 -12.62
C THR A 15 14.47 13.37 -11.12
N PRO A 16 13.51 14.18 -10.63
CA PRO A 16 12.28 14.65 -11.30
C PRO A 16 12.48 15.84 -12.25
N LEU A 17 11.64 15.91 -13.29
CA LEU A 17 11.64 16.98 -14.33
C LEU A 17 11.08 18.32 -13.84
N ALA A 18 10.22 18.28 -12.83
CA ALA A 18 9.59 19.45 -12.23
C ALA A 18 9.15 19.16 -10.78
N ARG A 19 8.98 20.22 -9.99
CA ARG A 19 8.49 20.15 -8.60
C ARG A 19 7.45 21.23 -8.31
N ALA A 20 6.55 20.94 -7.37
CA ALA A 20 5.64 21.93 -6.80
C ALA A 20 5.65 21.80 -5.27
N ALA A 21 5.57 22.95 -4.58
CA ALA A 21 5.43 22.99 -3.13
C ALA A 21 3.98 23.37 -2.79
N ILE A 22 3.26 22.46 -2.13
CA ILE A 22 1.89 22.69 -1.69
C ILE A 22 1.95 23.11 -0.23
N VAL A 23 1.52 24.34 0.04
CA VAL A 23 1.39 24.86 1.41
C VAL A 23 0.08 24.32 2.00
N ASP A 24 0.14 23.86 3.25
CA ASP A 24 -0.98 23.27 3.99
C ASP A 24 -1.76 22.21 3.18
N PRO A 25 -1.08 21.14 2.72
CA PRO A 25 -1.72 20.12 1.90
C PRO A 25 -2.86 19.43 2.66
N CYS A 26 -3.96 19.20 1.96
CA CYS A 26 -5.02 18.32 2.42
C CYS A 26 -4.54 16.87 2.22
N PHE A 27 -4.13 16.23 3.31
CA PHE A 27 -3.61 14.88 3.26
C PHE A 27 -4.72 13.87 2.95
N TRP A 28 -4.40 12.94 2.06
CA TRP A 28 -5.20 11.75 1.84
C TRP A 28 -5.19 10.87 3.09
N THR A 29 -6.38 10.53 3.57
CA THR A 29 -6.63 9.52 4.59
C THR A 29 -7.90 8.73 4.21
N PRO A 30 -8.14 7.55 4.80
CA PRO A 30 -9.41 6.84 4.59
C PRO A 30 -10.66 7.65 4.96
N ALA A 31 -10.56 8.50 6.00
CA ALA A 31 -11.65 9.37 6.43
C ALA A 31 -11.85 10.56 5.49
N LEU A 32 -10.74 11.11 4.97
CA LEU A 32 -10.70 12.27 4.07
C LEU A 32 -9.82 11.93 2.85
N PRO A 33 -10.36 11.28 1.81
CA PRO A 33 -9.58 10.86 0.63
C PRO A 33 -9.35 12.03 -0.34
N ALA A 34 -8.67 13.07 0.14
CA ALA A 34 -8.35 14.25 -0.66
C ALA A 34 -7.40 13.89 -1.82
N LEU A 35 -7.80 14.25 -3.04
CA LEU A 35 -7.02 14.06 -4.26
C LEU A 35 -6.83 15.41 -4.96
N TYR A 36 -5.70 15.51 -5.65
CA TYR A 36 -5.32 16.65 -6.48
C TYR A 36 -5.34 16.23 -7.93
N GLU A 37 -5.91 17.08 -8.78
CA GLU A 37 -5.74 16.99 -10.22
C GLU A 37 -4.43 17.68 -10.61
N VAL A 38 -3.53 16.91 -11.20
CA VAL A 38 -2.22 17.37 -11.68
C VAL A 38 -2.27 17.43 -13.19
N ASN A 39 -2.11 18.64 -13.72
CA ASN A 39 -2.04 18.92 -15.14
C ASN A 39 -0.60 19.30 -15.48
N VAL A 40 0.07 18.48 -16.29
CA VAL A 40 1.44 18.73 -16.73
C VAL A 40 1.42 19.03 -18.22
N GLU A 41 1.80 20.24 -18.59
CA GLU A 41 2.02 20.61 -19.99
C GLU A 41 3.52 20.55 -20.29
N LEU A 42 3.90 19.66 -21.21
CA LEU A 42 5.26 19.49 -21.69
C LEU A 42 5.42 20.19 -23.04
N THR A 43 6.25 21.23 -23.06
CA THR A 43 6.56 21.99 -24.28
C THR A 43 7.95 21.63 -24.78
N TYR A 44 8.06 21.22 -26.05
CA TYR A 44 9.35 20.98 -26.71
C TYR A 44 9.50 21.95 -27.91
N PRO A 45 10.69 22.52 -28.14
CA PRO A 45 10.92 23.37 -29.31
C PRO A 45 10.53 22.66 -30.62
N GLY A 46 9.69 23.30 -31.43
CA GLY A 46 9.25 22.76 -32.71
C GLY A 46 8.22 21.63 -32.65
N ARG A 47 7.64 21.33 -31.48
CA ARG A 47 6.54 20.36 -31.34
C ARG A 47 5.34 21.01 -30.66
N SER A 48 4.15 20.49 -30.94
CA SER A 48 2.95 20.84 -30.18
C SER A 48 3.12 20.43 -28.71
N PRO A 49 2.61 21.22 -27.75
CA PRO A 49 2.60 20.84 -26.35
C PRO A 49 1.89 19.50 -26.14
N VAL A 50 2.43 18.68 -25.23
CA VAL A 50 1.80 17.44 -24.77
C VAL A 50 1.25 17.68 -23.39
N THR A 51 -0.05 17.47 -23.18
CA THR A 51 -0.68 17.58 -21.87
C THR A 51 -0.89 16.20 -21.26
N VAL A 52 -0.50 16.05 -19.99
CA VAL A 52 -0.72 14.85 -19.20
C VAL A 52 -1.58 15.21 -17.99
N HIS A 53 -2.67 14.46 -17.82
CA HIS A 53 -3.58 14.58 -16.69
C HIS A 53 -3.38 13.38 -15.75
N ARG A 54 -3.22 13.65 -14.45
CA ARG A 54 -3.08 12.62 -13.41
C ARG A 54 -3.80 13.03 -12.13
N LEU A 55 -4.33 12.04 -11.42
CA LEU A 55 -4.74 12.20 -10.02
C LEU A 55 -3.54 11.90 -9.13
N ALA A 56 -3.35 12.71 -8.10
CA ALA A 56 -2.32 12.50 -7.08
C ALA A 56 -2.93 12.68 -5.68
N GLY A 57 -2.39 11.95 -4.70
CA GLY A 57 -2.71 12.20 -3.29
C GLY A 57 -1.43 12.32 -2.48
N ILE A 58 -1.49 13.14 -1.44
CA ILE A 58 -0.38 13.30 -0.49
C ILE A 58 -0.78 12.54 0.77
N ARG A 59 -0.09 11.46 1.10
CA ARG A 59 -0.42 10.64 2.28
C ARG A 59 0.69 10.67 3.32
N THR A 60 0.33 10.39 4.56
CA THR A 60 1.24 10.44 5.73
C THR A 60 1.36 9.10 6.44
N LEU A 61 1.03 7.99 5.76
CA LEU A 61 1.30 6.65 6.28
C LEU A 61 2.81 6.38 6.21
N VAL A 62 3.44 6.29 7.38
CA VAL A 62 4.88 6.14 7.55
C VAL A 62 5.20 5.08 8.61
N VAL A 63 6.45 4.62 8.62
CA VAL A 63 6.98 3.75 9.67
C VAL A 63 7.75 4.59 10.69
N LYS A 64 7.52 4.33 11.97
CA LYS A 64 8.35 4.86 13.06
C LYS A 64 8.52 3.78 14.12
N ASN A 65 9.77 3.40 14.39
CA ASN A 65 10.11 2.24 15.22
C ASN A 65 9.37 0.99 14.69
N LYS A 66 8.73 0.21 15.56
CA LYS A 66 7.93 -0.97 15.20
C LYS A 66 6.46 -0.67 14.89
N SER A 67 6.12 0.56 14.51
CA SER A 67 4.72 0.99 14.33
C SER A 67 4.47 1.68 13.00
N LEU A 68 3.26 1.47 12.49
CA LEU A 68 2.69 2.27 11.42
C LEU A 68 2.02 3.51 12.01
N LEU A 69 2.33 4.67 11.43
CA LEU A 69 1.75 5.95 11.83
C LEU A 69 1.01 6.55 10.64
N LEU A 70 -0.22 7.00 10.87
CA LEU A 70 -1.01 7.80 9.93
C LEU A 70 -1.24 9.17 10.56
N ALA A 71 -0.83 10.24 9.88
CA ALA A 71 -0.91 11.61 10.41
C ALA A 71 -0.29 11.74 11.82
N GLY A 72 0.80 11.02 12.09
CA GLY A 72 1.51 11.03 13.37
C GLY A 72 0.89 10.15 14.47
N GLN A 73 -0.28 9.54 14.24
CA GLN A 73 -0.94 8.63 15.17
C GLN A 73 -0.68 7.18 14.82
N ARG A 74 -0.44 6.34 15.83
CA ARG A 74 -0.28 4.90 15.62
C ARG A 74 -1.57 4.30 15.06
N VAL A 75 -1.45 3.50 14.02
CA VAL A 75 -2.55 2.74 13.43
C VAL A 75 -2.22 1.25 13.40
N VAL A 76 -3.25 0.42 13.51
CA VAL A 76 -3.16 -1.03 13.29
C VAL A 76 -3.86 -1.34 11.98
N LEU A 77 -3.09 -1.74 10.98
CA LEU A 77 -3.63 -2.09 9.68
C LEU A 77 -4.42 -3.40 9.78
N ARG A 78 -5.67 -3.41 9.36
CA ARG A 78 -6.49 -4.63 9.28
C ARG A 78 -7.03 -4.80 7.89
N GLY A 79 -7.20 -6.02 7.42
CA GLY A 79 -7.60 -6.20 6.03
C GLY A 79 -7.66 -7.64 5.57
N GLY A 80 -8.10 -7.81 4.33
CA GLY A 80 -8.14 -9.12 3.71
C GLY A 80 -8.58 -9.10 2.26
N VAL A 81 -8.80 -10.29 1.70
CA VAL A 81 -9.21 -10.46 0.30
C VAL A 81 -10.68 -10.04 0.14
N PRO A 82 -11.01 -9.17 -0.82
CA PRO A 82 -12.40 -8.84 -1.12
C PRO A 82 -13.12 -10.03 -1.78
N PRO A 83 -14.41 -10.27 -1.44
CA PRO A 83 -15.14 -11.48 -1.83
C PRO A 83 -15.41 -11.68 -3.34
N LEU A 84 -15.17 -10.67 -4.18
CA LEU A 84 -15.64 -10.65 -5.59
C LEU A 84 -14.65 -10.03 -6.58
N CYS A 85 -13.35 -10.11 -6.33
CA CYS A 85 -12.39 -9.53 -7.27
C CYS A 85 -11.54 -10.60 -7.95
N THR A 86 -12.05 -11.16 -9.04
CA THR A 86 -11.12 -11.50 -10.12
C THR A 86 -10.62 -10.18 -10.75
N PRO A 87 -9.37 -10.12 -11.24
CA PRO A 87 -8.83 -8.90 -11.88
C PRO A 87 -9.68 -8.38 -13.05
N GLU A 88 -10.45 -9.26 -13.70
CA GLU A 88 -11.34 -8.92 -14.83
C GLU A 88 -12.72 -8.40 -14.38
N GLU A 89 -13.24 -8.85 -13.22
CA GLU A 89 -14.52 -8.40 -12.65
C GLU A 89 -14.39 -7.16 -11.75
N ALA A 90 -13.16 -6.70 -11.54
CA ALA A 90 -12.86 -5.47 -10.80
C ALA A 90 -13.18 -4.19 -11.59
N ASP A 91 -13.95 -4.30 -12.69
CA ASP A 91 -14.73 -3.21 -13.30
C ASP A 91 -15.87 -2.80 -12.34
N ILE A 92 -15.48 -2.22 -11.20
CA ILE A 92 -16.17 -1.24 -10.36
C ILE A 92 -17.69 -1.46 -10.24
N SER A 93 -18.10 -2.67 -9.85
CA SER A 93 -19.45 -2.93 -9.33
C SER A 93 -19.39 -3.59 -7.95
N MET A 94 -18.43 -3.16 -7.11
CA MET A 94 -18.62 -3.32 -5.68
C MET A 94 -19.83 -2.47 -5.30
N SER A 95 -20.89 -3.12 -4.81
CA SER A 95 -22.09 -2.39 -4.40
C SER A 95 -21.69 -1.31 -3.37
N PRO A 96 -22.36 -0.14 -3.37
CA PRO A 96 -22.10 0.91 -2.39
C PRO A 96 -22.09 0.38 -0.95
N GLU A 97 -22.93 -0.60 -0.65
CA GLU A 97 -23.02 -1.29 0.64
C GLU A 97 -21.72 -2.01 1.02
N VAL A 98 -21.14 -2.79 0.09
CA VAL A 98 -19.89 -3.50 0.37
C VAL A 98 -18.76 -2.49 0.55
N ARG A 99 -18.67 -1.46 -0.31
CA ARG A 99 -17.70 -0.37 -0.18
C ARG A 99 -17.80 0.33 1.19
N ASP A 100 -19.00 0.76 1.56
CA ASP A 100 -19.24 1.50 2.80
C ASP A 100 -18.94 0.62 4.02
N THR A 101 -19.15 -0.69 3.90
CA THR A 101 -18.75 -1.66 4.93
C THR A 101 -17.23 -1.76 5.06
N TRP A 102 -16.48 -1.90 3.95
CA TRP A 102 -15.00 -1.91 4.00
C TRP A 102 -14.43 -0.65 4.66
N ARG A 103 -14.94 0.52 4.24
CA ARG A 103 -14.53 1.81 4.79
C ARG A 103 -14.93 1.95 6.26
N GLY A 104 -16.17 1.59 6.60
CA GLY A 104 -16.71 1.68 7.96
C GLY A 104 -16.01 0.74 8.95
N GLN A 105 -15.52 -0.41 8.48
CA GLN A 105 -14.73 -1.35 9.28
C GLN A 105 -13.23 -1.00 9.34
N HIS A 106 -12.82 0.09 8.68
CA HIS A 106 -11.43 0.54 8.55
C HIS A 106 -10.50 -0.58 8.02
N LEU A 107 -10.96 -1.30 7.01
CA LEU A 107 -10.24 -2.42 6.42
C LEU A 107 -9.46 -2.00 5.16
N ALA A 108 -8.31 -2.63 4.97
CA ALA A 108 -7.52 -2.60 3.75
C ALA A 108 -7.83 -3.82 2.89
N MET A 109 -7.92 -3.62 1.58
CA MET A 109 -8.12 -4.72 0.63
C MET A 109 -6.77 -5.30 0.20
N TRP A 110 -6.68 -6.62 0.20
CA TRP A 110 -5.56 -7.37 -0.33
C TRP A 110 -5.81 -7.73 -1.78
N PHE A 111 -4.92 -7.33 -2.69
CA PHE A 111 -5.02 -7.63 -4.12
C PHE A 111 -3.71 -8.20 -4.68
N PRO A 112 -3.75 -9.31 -5.43
CA PRO A 112 -2.62 -9.68 -6.29
C PRO A 112 -2.53 -8.69 -7.45
N GLU A 113 -1.37 -8.03 -7.60
CA GLU A 113 -1.06 -7.11 -8.71
C GLU A 113 -2.23 -6.21 -9.16
N PRO A 114 -2.71 -5.27 -8.32
CA PRO A 114 -3.91 -4.51 -8.64
C PRO A 114 -3.73 -3.64 -9.90
N ALA A 115 -4.77 -3.60 -10.72
CA ALA A 115 -4.87 -2.70 -11.86
C ALA A 115 -4.99 -1.23 -11.41
N ASP A 116 -4.63 -0.30 -12.30
CA ASP A 116 -4.72 1.14 -12.01
C ASP A 116 -6.15 1.60 -11.73
N SER A 117 -7.15 1.00 -12.38
CA SER A 117 -8.58 1.28 -12.14
C SER A 117 -8.99 0.99 -10.70
N ILE A 118 -8.53 -0.14 -10.13
CA ILE A 118 -8.78 -0.52 -8.73
C ILE A 118 -8.09 0.48 -7.79
N CYS A 119 -6.83 0.81 -8.07
CA CYS A 119 -6.06 1.73 -7.24
C CYS A 119 -6.65 3.15 -7.26
N GLN A 120 -7.11 3.61 -8.42
CA GLN A 120 -7.81 4.88 -8.59
C GLN A 120 -9.13 4.89 -7.82
N TRP A 121 -9.95 3.85 -8.00
CA TRP A 121 -11.22 3.72 -7.29
C TRP A 121 -11.01 3.74 -5.77
N ALA A 122 -10.11 2.91 -5.24
CA ALA A 122 -9.82 2.86 -3.81
C ALA A 122 -9.29 4.20 -3.28
N SER A 123 -8.48 4.90 -4.08
CA SER A 123 -7.98 6.25 -3.76
C SER A 123 -9.13 7.25 -3.63
N GLN A 124 -10.14 7.18 -4.51
CA GLN A 124 -11.32 8.05 -4.43
C GLN A 124 -12.24 7.67 -3.26
N GLN A 125 -12.35 6.38 -2.94
CA GLN A 125 -13.24 5.90 -1.88
C GLN A 125 -12.65 6.01 -0.46
N GLY A 126 -11.33 6.21 -0.33
CA GLY A 126 -10.65 6.21 0.96
C GLY A 126 -10.46 4.80 1.52
N ILE A 127 -10.10 3.84 0.66
CA ILE A 127 -9.87 2.45 1.05
C ILE A 127 -8.38 2.14 0.84
N TRP A 128 -7.73 1.55 1.83
CA TRP A 128 -6.35 1.11 1.69
C TRP A 128 -6.25 -0.15 0.83
N ILE A 129 -5.18 -0.26 0.07
CA ILE A 129 -4.78 -1.44 -0.69
C ILE A 129 -3.44 -1.94 -0.15
N VAL A 130 -3.37 -3.24 0.09
CA VAL A 130 -2.13 -4.00 0.22
C VAL A 130 -1.93 -4.73 -1.10
N ALA A 131 -0.96 -4.26 -1.88
CA ALA A 131 -0.70 -4.79 -3.22
C ALA A 131 0.32 -5.93 -3.14
N ASN A 132 -0.10 -7.14 -3.46
CA ASN A 132 0.77 -8.30 -3.43
C ASN A 132 1.39 -8.59 -4.80
N LEU A 133 2.72 -8.53 -4.88
CA LEU A 133 3.49 -8.88 -6.08
C LEU A 133 4.33 -10.14 -5.89
N THR A 134 4.12 -10.94 -4.83
CA THR A 134 4.94 -12.11 -4.51
C THR A 134 4.82 -13.25 -5.54
N SER A 135 3.88 -13.15 -6.49
CA SER A 135 3.72 -14.10 -7.58
C SER A 135 4.95 -14.14 -8.49
N ALA A 136 5.36 -15.35 -8.89
CA ALA A 136 6.45 -15.52 -9.86
C ALA A 136 6.03 -14.96 -11.23
N GLY A 137 6.84 -14.06 -11.80
CA GLY A 137 6.65 -13.59 -13.19
C GLY A 137 6.64 -12.09 -13.43
N VAL A 138 6.76 -11.24 -12.39
CA VAL A 138 6.86 -9.79 -12.60
C VAL A 138 8.20 -9.44 -13.28
N VAL A 139 8.13 -9.19 -14.59
CA VAL A 139 9.29 -8.87 -15.43
C VAL A 139 9.84 -7.48 -15.10
N ASP A 140 8.96 -6.48 -15.04
CA ASP A 140 9.29 -5.08 -14.72
C ASP A 140 8.86 -4.73 -13.28
N LEU A 141 9.57 -5.27 -12.30
CA LEU A 141 9.24 -5.08 -10.89
C LEU A 141 9.32 -3.61 -10.46
N GLU A 142 10.32 -2.88 -10.96
CA GLU A 142 10.51 -1.47 -10.64
C GLU A 142 9.37 -0.61 -11.20
N GLY A 143 9.03 -0.80 -12.48
CA GLY A 143 7.94 -0.08 -13.13
C GLY A 143 6.59 -0.38 -12.48
N VAL A 144 6.30 -1.65 -12.17
CA VAL A 144 5.05 -2.03 -11.48
C VAL A 144 5.01 -1.46 -10.06
N THR A 145 6.09 -1.55 -9.29
CA THR A 145 6.13 -0.99 -7.92
C THR A 145 5.91 0.52 -7.95
N ARG A 146 6.56 1.24 -8.87
CA ARG A 146 6.38 2.69 -9.06
C ARG A 146 4.94 3.02 -9.51
N ARG A 147 4.38 2.26 -10.45
CA ARG A 147 2.99 2.39 -10.91
C ARG A 147 2.00 2.23 -9.76
N LEU A 148 2.25 1.32 -8.82
CA LEU A 148 1.37 1.11 -7.68
C LEU A 148 1.52 2.20 -6.62
N LEU A 149 2.75 2.55 -6.24
CA LEU A 149 3.02 3.51 -5.16
C LEU A 149 2.66 4.96 -5.51
N GLN A 150 2.39 5.29 -6.78
CA GLN A 150 1.84 6.60 -7.14
C GLN A 150 0.41 6.82 -6.59
N TRP A 151 -0.33 5.72 -6.32
CA TRP A 151 -1.69 5.80 -5.84
C TRP A 151 -1.74 5.94 -4.32
N PRO A 152 -2.41 6.96 -3.76
CA PRO A 152 -2.42 7.19 -2.32
C PRO A 152 -3.14 6.08 -1.55
N ALA A 153 -4.07 5.34 -2.16
CA ALA A 153 -4.68 4.16 -1.54
C ALA A 153 -3.72 2.98 -1.37
N VAL A 154 -2.61 2.89 -2.11
CA VAL A 154 -1.67 1.79 -1.94
C VAL A 154 -0.84 2.04 -0.67
N ALA A 155 -1.22 1.35 0.40
CA ALA A 155 -0.58 1.46 1.70
C ALA A 155 0.87 0.94 1.63
N MET A 156 1.01 -0.26 1.08
CA MET A 156 2.28 -0.95 0.88
C MET A 156 2.22 -1.90 -0.32
N VAL A 157 3.41 -2.21 -0.86
CA VAL A 157 3.62 -3.26 -1.86
C VAL A 157 4.36 -4.41 -1.20
N VAL A 158 3.80 -5.62 -1.28
CA VAL A 158 4.35 -6.85 -0.70
C VAL A 158 5.18 -7.58 -1.75
N LEU A 159 6.40 -7.94 -1.37
CA LEU A 159 7.43 -8.57 -2.21
C LEU A 159 8.02 -9.80 -1.51
N THR A 160 8.65 -10.67 -2.28
CA THR A 160 9.58 -11.66 -1.72
C THR A 160 10.95 -11.02 -1.44
N SER A 161 11.79 -11.67 -0.64
CA SER A 161 13.18 -11.19 -0.41
C SER A 161 13.97 -11.05 -1.71
N ASP A 162 13.84 -11.99 -2.64
CA ASP A 162 14.48 -11.91 -3.97
C ASP A 162 14.03 -10.68 -4.77
N GLN A 163 12.72 -10.44 -4.81
CA GLN A 163 12.14 -9.29 -5.49
C GLN A 163 12.62 -7.96 -4.88
N LEU A 164 12.65 -7.87 -3.55
CA LEU A 164 13.15 -6.69 -2.86
C LEU A 164 14.63 -6.44 -3.18
N ASN A 165 15.46 -7.48 -3.16
CA ASN A 165 16.87 -7.38 -3.52
C ASN A 165 17.08 -6.95 -4.99
N ARG A 166 16.20 -7.38 -5.91
CA ARG A 166 16.21 -6.94 -7.32
C ARG A 166 15.86 -5.47 -7.50
N LEU A 167 15.03 -4.87 -6.63
CA LEU A 167 14.77 -3.42 -6.66
C LEU A 167 16.02 -2.62 -6.26
N GLY A 168 16.79 -3.12 -5.30
CA GLY A 168 18.04 -2.52 -4.85
C GLY A 168 17.93 -1.01 -4.61
N ARG A 169 18.74 -0.22 -5.32
CA ARG A 169 18.78 1.25 -5.19
C ARG A 169 17.69 1.98 -5.98
N SER A 170 16.95 1.31 -6.85
CA SER A 170 15.85 1.89 -7.63
C SER A 170 14.54 2.01 -6.84
N ARG A 171 14.60 1.77 -5.52
CA ARG A 171 13.47 1.90 -4.60
C ARG A 171 12.77 3.25 -4.78
N PRO A 172 11.45 3.26 -5.03
CA PRO A 172 10.69 4.50 -5.12
C PRO A 172 10.84 5.32 -3.83
N PRO A 173 11.05 6.64 -3.91
CA PRO A 173 11.31 7.49 -2.75
C PRO A 173 10.10 7.61 -1.80
N TYR A 174 8.92 7.19 -2.26
CA TYR A 174 7.66 7.31 -1.52
C TYR A 174 6.91 5.99 -1.57
N GLY A 175 6.40 5.57 -0.42
CA GLY A 175 5.65 4.32 -0.28
C GLY A 175 6.33 3.32 0.64
N LEU A 176 5.56 2.38 1.16
CA LEU A 176 6.05 1.33 2.04
C LEU A 176 6.26 0.04 1.23
N LEU A 177 7.42 -0.56 1.38
CA LEU A 177 7.70 -1.90 0.88
C LEU A 177 7.61 -2.90 2.03
N ALA A 178 6.82 -3.94 1.84
CA ALA A 178 6.72 -5.05 2.76
C ALA A 178 7.41 -6.28 2.17
N VAL A 179 8.13 -7.04 3.01
CA VAL A 179 8.65 -8.35 2.62
C VAL A 179 7.82 -9.45 3.26
N LEU A 180 7.39 -10.42 2.45
CA LEU A 180 6.69 -11.61 2.93
C LEU A 180 7.70 -12.61 3.50
N VAL A 181 7.52 -12.98 4.76
CA VAL A 181 8.31 -13.97 5.48
C VAL A 181 7.44 -15.19 5.74
N ASN A 182 7.77 -16.30 5.06
CA ASN A 182 7.05 -17.57 5.16
C ASN A 182 7.82 -18.64 5.93
N ASP A 183 9.12 -18.44 6.18
CA ASP A 183 10.01 -19.41 6.82
C ASP A 183 10.76 -18.75 7.99
N ASP A 184 11.26 -19.56 8.93
CA ASP A 184 11.92 -19.11 10.18
C ASP A 184 13.25 -18.36 9.98
N ARG A 185 13.70 -18.17 8.74
CA ARG A 185 14.89 -17.40 8.41
C ARG A 185 14.54 -16.43 7.29
N PRO A 186 14.28 -15.13 7.58
CA PRO A 186 14.15 -14.17 6.51
C PRO A 186 15.47 -14.15 5.75
N ASP A 187 15.41 -14.52 4.47
CA ASP A 187 16.56 -14.37 3.59
C ASP A 187 16.90 -12.89 3.49
N VAL A 188 18.20 -12.60 3.63
CA VAL A 188 18.77 -11.28 3.88
C VAL A 188 18.30 -10.28 2.81
N GLY A 189 17.47 -9.34 3.27
CA GLY A 189 16.88 -8.22 2.52
C GLY A 189 15.94 -7.35 3.37
N ALA A 190 15.73 -7.72 4.64
CA ALA A 190 14.91 -6.97 5.59
C ALA A 190 15.42 -5.54 5.86
N ASP A 191 16.70 -5.26 5.64
CA ASP A 191 17.27 -3.92 5.74
C ASP A 191 16.71 -2.95 4.68
N GLN A 192 16.16 -3.46 3.58
CA GLN A 192 15.53 -2.67 2.52
C GLN A 192 14.01 -2.56 2.66
N ALA A 193 13.40 -3.39 3.53
CA ALA A 193 11.97 -3.39 3.80
C ALA A 193 11.60 -2.32 4.82
N ASP A 194 10.38 -1.81 4.72
CA ASP A 194 9.80 -0.94 5.74
C ASP A 194 8.94 -1.72 6.73
N VAL A 195 8.36 -2.83 6.27
CA VAL A 195 7.39 -3.65 7.00
C VAL A 195 7.71 -5.12 6.76
N ILE A 196 7.55 -5.95 7.79
CA ILE A 196 7.51 -7.39 7.61
C ILE A 196 6.06 -7.85 7.55
N LEU A 197 5.73 -8.63 6.53
CA LEU A 197 4.50 -9.39 6.49
C LEU A 197 4.81 -10.84 6.88
N LEU A 198 4.34 -11.28 8.04
CA LEU A 198 4.66 -12.57 8.62
C LEU A 198 3.50 -13.54 8.41
N ASP A 199 3.72 -14.61 7.64
CA ASP A 199 2.76 -15.72 7.56
C ASP A 199 2.82 -16.54 8.85
N VAL A 200 1.80 -16.37 9.70
CA VAL A 200 1.78 -16.98 11.04
C VAL A 200 1.50 -18.48 11.00
N ASP A 201 0.90 -18.98 9.92
CA ASP A 201 0.59 -20.40 9.77
C ASP A 201 1.80 -21.18 9.26
N ARG A 202 2.77 -20.51 8.61
CA ARG A 202 3.97 -21.13 8.04
C ARG A 202 5.25 -20.91 8.84
N CYS A 203 5.32 -19.86 9.66
CA CYS A 203 6.47 -19.59 10.51
C CYS A 203 6.30 -20.27 11.89
N THR A 204 7.15 -21.26 12.16
CA THR A 204 7.12 -22.10 13.36
C THR A 204 7.46 -21.34 14.64
N ASP A 205 8.25 -20.26 14.56
CA ASP A 205 8.60 -19.39 15.70
C ASP A 205 8.19 -17.91 15.46
N SER A 206 6.98 -17.72 14.93
CA SER A 206 6.44 -16.42 14.51
C SER A 206 6.45 -15.36 15.62
N ILE A 207 6.17 -15.74 16.87
CA ILE A 207 6.16 -14.83 18.02
C ILE A 207 7.58 -14.35 18.35
N SER A 208 8.52 -15.27 18.52
CA SER A 208 9.92 -14.93 18.82
C SER A 208 10.50 -14.05 17.72
N PHE A 209 10.22 -14.38 16.45
CA PHE A 209 10.61 -13.56 15.32
C PHE A 209 10.06 -12.13 15.44
N ALA A 210 8.76 -11.97 15.68
CA ALA A 210 8.13 -10.65 15.77
C ALA A 210 8.66 -9.81 16.95
N ILE A 211 8.95 -10.43 18.09
CA ILE A 211 9.53 -9.76 19.26
C ILE A 211 10.90 -9.17 18.95
N HIS A 212 11.75 -9.92 18.24
CA HIS A 212 13.12 -9.51 17.94
C HIS A 212 13.24 -8.68 16.65
N CYS A 213 12.20 -8.66 15.81
CA CYS A 213 12.19 -7.89 14.58
C CYS A 213 12.27 -6.37 14.86
N PRO A 214 13.22 -5.63 14.26
CA PRO A 214 13.32 -4.17 14.47
C PRO A 214 12.28 -3.37 13.67
N LEU A 215 11.63 -3.99 12.68
CA LEU A 215 10.63 -3.38 11.82
C LEU A 215 9.20 -3.63 12.35
N PRO A 216 8.22 -2.81 11.94
CA PRO A 216 6.82 -3.15 12.15
C PRO A 216 6.49 -4.47 11.47
N VAL A 217 5.82 -5.34 12.22
CA VAL A 217 5.36 -6.64 11.74
C VAL A 217 3.85 -6.60 11.57
N VAL A 218 3.38 -7.05 10.41
CA VAL A 218 1.97 -7.30 10.11
C VAL A 218 1.80 -8.81 10.04
N ALA A 219 0.95 -9.38 10.90
CA ALA A 219 0.62 -10.81 10.83
C ALA A 219 -0.31 -11.07 9.65
N TRP A 220 -0.10 -12.17 8.95
CA TRP A 220 -0.92 -12.62 7.85
C TRP A 220 -1.29 -14.09 8.03
N ARG A 221 -2.56 -14.41 7.78
CA ARG A 221 -3.10 -15.77 7.83
C ARG A 221 -3.79 -16.10 6.50
N SER A 222 -3.31 -17.13 5.80
CA SER A 222 -3.73 -17.45 4.43
C SER A 222 -4.80 -18.53 4.30
N SER A 223 -5.54 -18.83 5.38
CA SER A 223 -6.33 -20.05 5.51
C SER A 223 -7.84 -19.88 5.38
N GLN A 224 -8.35 -18.68 5.06
CA GLN A 224 -9.80 -18.43 5.12
C GLN A 224 -10.30 -17.49 4.01
N SER A 225 -11.25 -17.98 3.21
CA SER A 225 -12.05 -17.12 2.35
C SER A 225 -13.22 -16.50 3.12
N PHE A 226 -13.40 -15.19 2.98
CA PHE A 226 -14.44 -14.46 3.67
C PHE A 226 -15.55 -14.04 2.71
N ARG A 227 -16.80 -14.14 3.17
CA ARG A 227 -17.98 -13.79 2.37
C ARG A 227 -18.29 -12.30 2.38
N ASP A 228 -17.88 -11.59 3.44
CA ASP A 228 -18.18 -10.19 3.64
C ASP A 228 -17.09 -9.50 4.49
N PRO A 229 -17.06 -8.15 4.53
CA PRO A 229 -16.01 -7.42 5.23
C PRO A 229 -16.13 -7.50 6.77
N VAL A 230 -17.32 -7.77 7.31
CA VAL A 230 -17.51 -7.94 8.75
C VAL A 230 -16.83 -9.23 9.22
N ALA A 231 -16.93 -10.29 8.43
CA ALA A 231 -16.22 -11.54 8.69
C ALA A 231 -14.69 -11.35 8.63
N VAL A 232 -14.19 -10.58 7.66
CA VAL A 232 -12.75 -10.20 7.58
C VAL A 232 -12.33 -9.46 8.85
N ARG A 233 -13.11 -8.47 9.29
CA ARG A 233 -12.82 -7.71 10.52
C ARG A 233 -12.73 -8.61 11.74
N ARG A 234 -13.72 -9.49 11.93
CA ARG A 234 -13.75 -10.42 13.06
C ARG A 234 -12.54 -11.35 13.06
N ALA A 235 -12.17 -11.90 11.90
CA ALA A 235 -11.00 -12.76 11.80
C ALA A 235 -9.68 -12.03 12.09
N CYS A 236 -9.57 -10.75 11.71
CA CYS A 236 -8.43 -9.92 12.12
C CYS A 236 -8.40 -9.70 13.65
N GLU A 237 -9.55 -9.54 14.30
CA GLU A 237 -9.65 -9.38 15.75
C GLU A 237 -9.36 -10.68 16.50
N GLU A 238 -9.78 -11.82 15.95
CA GLU A 238 -9.43 -13.16 16.45
C GLU A 238 -7.91 -13.36 16.36
N LEU A 239 -7.31 -13.14 15.20
CA LEU A 239 -5.86 -13.22 15.01
C LEU A 239 -5.10 -12.26 15.94
N GLN A 240 -5.62 -11.04 16.14
CA GLN A 240 -5.05 -10.11 17.10
C GLN A 240 -5.16 -10.64 18.53
N GLY A 241 -6.32 -11.17 18.93
CA GLY A 241 -6.54 -11.71 20.27
C GLY A 241 -5.65 -12.91 20.59
N GLU A 242 -5.34 -13.72 19.59
CA GLU A 242 -4.41 -14.85 19.69
C GLU A 242 -2.96 -14.40 19.96
N LEU A 243 -2.50 -13.33 19.29
CA LEU A 243 -1.09 -12.89 19.34
C LEU A 243 -0.82 -11.79 20.38
N ALA A 244 -1.83 -11.03 20.78
CA ALA A 244 -1.72 -9.91 21.71
C ALA A 244 -1.12 -10.24 23.10
N PRO A 245 -1.27 -11.46 23.67
CA PRO A 245 -0.63 -11.81 24.93
C PRO A 245 0.90 -11.71 24.88
N ASP A 246 1.49 -11.97 23.71
CA ASP A 246 2.94 -12.10 23.55
C ASP A 246 3.56 -10.94 22.78
N VAL A 247 2.83 -10.37 21.80
CA VAL A 247 3.38 -9.34 20.91
C VAL A 247 2.34 -8.32 20.43
N ASP A 248 2.74 -7.06 20.40
CA ASP A 248 1.93 -5.95 19.89
C ASP A 248 2.37 -5.58 18.47
N LEU A 249 1.55 -5.95 17.48
CA LEU A 249 1.89 -5.86 16.05
C LEU A 249 1.38 -4.57 15.38
N ALA A 250 1.90 -4.29 14.19
CA ALA A 250 1.52 -3.15 13.38
C ALA A 250 0.27 -3.41 12.51
N GLY A 251 -0.12 -4.67 12.33
CA GLY A 251 -1.31 -5.04 11.59
C GLY A 251 -1.62 -6.53 11.57
N TYR A 252 -2.81 -6.86 11.06
CA TYR A 252 -3.39 -8.19 10.99
C TYR A 252 -4.17 -8.33 9.68
N LEU A 253 -3.73 -9.21 8.79
CA LEU A 253 -4.34 -9.47 7.49
C LEU A 253 -4.80 -10.91 7.37
N VAL A 254 -5.90 -11.14 6.67
CA VAL A 254 -6.46 -12.48 6.44
C VAL A 254 -6.81 -12.68 4.97
N SER A 255 -6.55 -13.86 4.40
CA SER A 255 -6.82 -14.14 2.97
C SER A 255 -7.25 -15.56 2.71
#